data_AF-A0A920BE81-F1
#
_entry.id   AF-A0A920BE81-F1
#
_cell.length_a   1.000
_cell.length_b   1.000
_cell.length_c   1.000
_cell.angle_alpha   90.00
_cell.angle_beta   90.00
_cell.angle_gamma   90.00
#
_symmetry.space_group_name_H-M   'P 1'
#
loop_
_entity.id
_entity.type
_entity.pdbx_description
1 polymer ?
#
loop_
_entity_poly.entity_id
_entity_poly.type
_entity_poly.pdbx_seq_one_letter_code
_entity_poly.pdbx_strand_id
1 'polypeptide(L)'
;MHKHPHVDFHPSEYVNNPSIIAQNDKMVSINSAIEVDLTGQVVADSVGYRFFSGIGGQVDFIRGASMSRDGCPIIALPSTAKKGSVSRIVPFITEGSGVVTSRGDVHYVVTEYGIATLRGQSIRERALELIQVAHPDFREQLLSRVREQYWVPQYTKQEPTRVPELGSVEIKKIRLSDGQTYFMRPLHSSDERRLQEFFYSHNAETLMLRYRHQPKQMSREKAHSLVNVDQRRDLALCLTERQGPKQEIHAVGRYFYLDKENLAEVAFVVRETKRGSGMATVLLCQMMKIAQKRGVAKMLAYVRRDNQAMLHIFENYDFVRQPSDSLEEVVLCRTLESTDQNSELICEEE
;
A
#
# COMPACT_ATOMS: atom_id res chain seq x y z
N MET A 1 13.23 36.85 -11.03
CA MET A 1 14.63 36.38 -11.02
C MET A 1 15.63 37.54 -10.98
N HIS A 2 15.56 38.55 -11.86
CA HIS A 2 16.54 39.65 -11.84
C HIS A 2 16.58 40.38 -10.48
N LYS A 3 17.74 40.35 -9.81
CA LYS A 3 18.03 41.00 -8.51
C LYS A 3 17.05 40.64 -7.38
N HIS A 4 16.55 39.40 -7.37
CA HIS A 4 15.64 38.95 -6.32
C HIS A 4 16.43 38.48 -5.08
N PRO A 5 16.24 39.08 -3.89
CA PRO A 5 17.08 38.80 -2.71
C PRO A 5 16.90 37.39 -2.13
N HIS A 6 15.81 36.69 -2.49
CA HIS A 6 15.56 35.30 -2.08
C HIS A 6 16.04 34.26 -3.11
N VAL A 7 16.83 34.66 -4.11
CA VAL A 7 17.39 33.75 -5.11
C VAL A 7 18.90 33.95 -5.17
N ASP A 8 19.64 32.88 -4.95
CA ASP A 8 21.09 32.84 -5.11
C ASP A 8 21.50 31.71 -6.06
N PHE A 9 22.55 31.92 -6.85
CA PHE A 9 23.06 30.97 -7.83
C PHE A 9 24.43 30.48 -7.39
N HIS A 10 24.56 29.18 -7.20
CA HIS A 10 25.83 28.54 -6.83
C HIS A 10 26.32 27.57 -7.92
N PRO A 11 27.63 27.28 -7.96
CA PRO A 11 28.20 26.28 -8.86
C PRO A 11 27.60 24.88 -8.62
N SER A 12 27.51 24.07 -9.67
CA SER A 12 26.95 22.70 -9.59
C SER A 12 27.71 21.82 -8.59
N GLU A 13 29.01 22.02 -8.42
CA GLU A 13 29.84 21.31 -7.43
C GLU A 13 29.35 21.49 -5.99
N TYR A 14 28.67 22.60 -5.71
CA TYR A 14 28.03 22.86 -4.42
C TYR A 14 26.57 22.36 -4.42
N VAL A 15 25.77 22.80 -5.39
CA VAL A 15 24.32 22.55 -5.43
C VAL A 15 24.01 21.04 -5.58
N ASN A 16 24.84 20.32 -6.33
CA ASN A 16 24.68 18.89 -6.58
C ASN A 16 25.52 18.02 -5.63
N ASN A 17 26.15 18.56 -4.59
CA ASN A 17 26.87 17.72 -3.65
C ASN A 17 25.86 16.99 -2.73
N PRO A 18 25.79 15.64 -2.73
CA PRO A 18 24.82 14.92 -1.91
C PRO A 18 24.92 15.25 -0.41
N SER A 19 26.12 15.51 0.09
CA SER A 19 26.36 15.88 1.50
C SER A 19 25.87 17.29 1.83
N ILE A 20 25.80 18.20 0.86
CA ILE A 20 25.19 19.53 1.03
C ILE A 20 23.67 19.41 0.96
N ILE A 21 23.16 18.68 -0.04
CA ILE A 21 21.74 18.42 -0.22
C ILE A 21 21.14 17.81 1.06
N ALA A 22 21.84 16.83 1.65
CA ALA A 22 21.40 16.10 2.85
C ALA A 22 21.28 16.97 4.11
N GLN A 23 21.89 18.17 4.14
CA GLN A 23 21.77 19.09 5.28
C GLN A 23 20.38 19.72 5.38
N ASN A 24 19.60 19.70 4.30
CA ASN A 24 18.22 20.16 4.31
C ASN A 24 17.32 19.07 4.86
N ASP A 25 16.59 19.35 5.93
CA ASP A 25 15.56 18.44 6.45
C ASP A 25 14.41 18.30 5.46
N LYS A 26 13.81 17.11 5.39
CA LYS A 26 12.65 16.80 4.54
C LYS A 26 12.93 17.10 3.06
N MET A 27 14.17 16.89 2.61
CA MET A 27 14.57 17.14 1.23
C MET A 27 13.80 16.21 0.30
N VAL A 28 13.00 16.79 -0.60
CA VAL A 28 12.26 16.06 -1.63
C VAL A 28 12.97 16.24 -2.97
N SER A 29 13.29 15.13 -3.61
CA SER A 29 13.89 15.09 -4.95
C SER A 29 12.92 14.40 -5.89
N ILE A 30 12.54 15.05 -6.99
CA ILE A 30 11.62 14.50 -7.99
C ILE A 30 12.34 14.50 -9.33
N ASN A 31 12.58 13.31 -9.88
CA ASN A 31 13.23 13.13 -11.18
C ASN A 31 12.37 12.26 -12.09
N SER A 32 12.55 12.41 -13.40
CA SER A 32 11.87 11.59 -14.41
C SER A 32 12.76 10.41 -14.83
N ALA A 33 12.14 9.38 -15.41
CA ALA A 33 12.83 8.23 -15.99
C ALA A 33 12.22 7.88 -17.34
N ILE A 34 12.99 7.35 -18.28
CA ILE A 34 12.52 6.79 -19.56
C ILE A 34 11.84 5.45 -19.31
N GLU A 35 12.51 4.55 -18.60
CA GLU A 35 11.98 3.24 -18.20
C GLU A 35 12.53 2.82 -16.84
N VAL A 36 11.75 1.98 -16.15
CA VAL A 36 12.14 1.35 -14.89
C VAL A 36 11.92 -0.14 -15.02
N ASP A 37 12.96 -0.95 -14.77
CA ASP A 37 12.82 -2.39 -14.81
C ASP A 37 12.21 -2.97 -13.53
N LEU A 38 11.76 -4.23 -13.54
CA LEU A 38 11.12 -4.88 -12.38
C LEU A 38 12.07 -5.16 -11.21
N THR A 39 13.38 -4.96 -11.38
CA THR A 39 14.33 -4.92 -10.27
C THR A 39 14.51 -3.51 -9.72
N GLY A 40 13.92 -2.50 -10.35
CA GLY A 40 13.99 -1.08 -10.02
C GLY A 40 15.25 -0.39 -10.51
N GLN A 41 15.90 -0.86 -11.57
CA GLN A 41 16.91 -0.08 -12.29
C GLN A 41 16.23 1.00 -13.12
N VAL A 42 16.81 2.19 -13.15
CA VAL A 42 16.21 3.36 -13.81
C VAL A 42 17.09 3.81 -14.95
N VAL A 43 16.51 3.87 -16.14
CA VAL A 43 17.10 4.49 -17.34
C VAL A 43 16.46 5.86 -17.51
N ALA A 44 17.26 6.91 -17.71
CA ALA A 44 16.75 8.27 -17.85
C ALA A 44 17.32 9.04 -19.05
N ASP A 45 18.41 8.57 -19.65
CA ASP A 45 19.16 9.29 -20.68
C ASP A 45 19.15 8.65 -22.08
N SER A 46 18.79 7.37 -22.19
CA SER A 46 18.80 6.62 -23.46
C SER A 46 17.60 5.71 -23.68
N VAL A 47 17.40 5.33 -24.95
CA VAL A 47 16.52 4.22 -25.36
C VAL A 47 17.37 3.30 -26.23
N GLY A 48 17.74 2.15 -25.66
CA GLY A 48 18.78 1.29 -26.23
C GLY A 48 20.07 2.08 -26.47
N TYR A 49 20.68 1.89 -27.63
CA TYR A 49 21.94 2.56 -28.00
C TYR A 49 21.82 4.05 -28.32
N ARG A 50 20.61 4.63 -28.30
CA ARG A 50 20.40 6.05 -28.63
C ARG A 50 20.32 6.89 -27.35
N PHE A 51 21.32 7.74 -27.16
CA PHE A 51 21.38 8.72 -26.07
C PHE A 51 20.67 10.02 -26.48
N PHE A 52 19.78 10.51 -25.62
CA PHE A 52 19.03 11.76 -25.81
C PHE A 52 19.53 12.88 -24.90
N SER A 53 20.02 12.51 -23.71
CA SER A 53 20.53 13.44 -22.71
C SER A 53 21.77 12.84 -22.02
N GLY A 54 22.09 13.31 -20.82
CA GLY A 54 23.05 12.67 -19.92
C GLY A 54 22.46 12.43 -18.54
N ILE A 55 23.27 11.85 -17.66
CA ILE A 55 22.89 11.51 -16.27
C ILE A 55 22.47 12.72 -15.42
N GLY A 56 23.01 13.91 -15.75
CA GLY A 56 22.76 15.15 -15.01
C GLY A 56 23.04 15.03 -13.51
N GLY A 57 22.28 15.76 -12.69
CA GLY A 57 22.34 15.71 -11.23
C GLY A 57 21.38 14.70 -10.59
N GLN A 58 20.69 13.87 -11.38
CA GLN A 58 19.62 13.00 -10.86
C GLN A 58 20.13 12.10 -9.73
N VAL A 59 21.26 11.43 -9.95
CA VAL A 59 21.86 10.52 -8.96
C VAL A 59 22.24 11.27 -7.69
N ASP A 60 22.74 12.50 -7.83
CA ASP A 60 23.17 13.33 -6.72
C ASP A 60 22.00 13.69 -5.80
N PHE A 61 20.91 14.18 -6.39
CA PHE A 61 19.71 14.54 -5.63
C PHE A 61 18.98 13.32 -5.06
N ILE A 62 19.00 12.17 -5.73
CA ILE A 62 18.46 10.92 -5.18
C ILE A 62 19.24 10.52 -3.92
N ARG A 63 20.58 10.55 -3.97
CA ARG A 63 21.43 10.22 -2.82
C ARG A 63 21.34 11.24 -1.70
N GLY A 64 21.38 12.53 -2.03
CA GLY A 64 21.25 13.62 -1.06
C GLY A 64 19.92 13.57 -0.32
N ALA A 65 18.80 13.38 -1.04
CA ALA A 65 17.50 13.20 -0.41
C ALA A 65 17.38 11.88 0.37
N SER A 66 18.10 10.82 -0.02
CA SER A 66 18.16 9.56 0.76
C SER A 66 18.88 9.72 2.10
N MET A 67 19.90 10.59 2.14
CA MET A 67 20.71 10.91 3.33
C MET A 67 20.08 11.98 4.23
N SER A 68 19.19 12.82 3.69
CA SER A 68 18.44 13.84 4.43
C SER A 68 17.53 13.22 5.50
N ARG A 69 17.43 13.88 6.66
CA ARG A 69 16.45 13.52 7.70
C ARG A 69 15.04 13.69 7.15
N ASP A 70 14.27 12.60 7.17
CA ASP A 70 12.93 12.52 6.58
C ASP A 70 12.87 12.85 5.08
N GLY A 71 13.98 12.66 4.35
CA GLY A 71 14.05 12.93 2.92
C GLY A 71 13.29 11.93 2.04
N CYS A 72 12.92 12.38 0.83
CA CYS A 72 12.03 11.68 -0.08
C CYS A 72 12.52 11.76 -1.54
N PRO A 73 13.38 10.82 -1.99
CA PRO A 73 13.76 10.70 -3.39
C PRO A 73 12.72 9.93 -4.20
N ILE A 74 12.19 10.57 -5.24
CA ILE A 74 11.09 10.10 -6.09
C ILE A 74 11.54 10.04 -7.55
N ILE A 75 11.30 8.90 -8.18
CA ILE A 75 11.31 8.74 -9.64
C ILE A 75 9.86 8.73 -10.12
N ALA A 76 9.47 9.71 -10.93
CA ALA A 76 8.11 9.84 -11.45
C ALA A 76 8.10 9.63 -12.96
N LEU A 77 7.23 8.77 -13.46
CA LEU A 77 7.04 8.55 -14.89
C LEU A 77 5.60 8.13 -15.20
N PRO A 78 5.03 8.54 -16.35
CA PRO A 78 3.87 7.88 -16.92
C PRO A 78 4.11 6.38 -17.02
N SER A 79 3.09 5.56 -16.77
CA SER A 79 3.21 4.11 -16.88
C SER A 79 3.41 3.62 -18.32
N THR A 80 3.07 4.45 -19.31
CA THR A 80 3.17 4.14 -20.74
C THR A 80 3.81 5.25 -21.57
N ALA A 81 4.19 4.90 -22.81
CA ALA A 81 4.64 5.78 -23.87
C ALA A 81 3.89 5.47 -25.17
N LYS A 82 4.13 6.28 -26.23
CA LYS A 82 3.53 6.10 -27.57
C LYS A 82 2.00 5.92 -27.53
N LYS A 83 1.30 6.82 -26.85
CA LYS A 83 -0.16 6.79 -26.69
C LYS A 83 -0.69 5.49 -26.07
N GLY A 84 0.00 4.97 -25.06
CA GLY A 84 -0.42 3.76 -24.33
C GLY A 84 0.13 2.46 -24.89
N SER A 85 0.73 2.46 -26.09
CA SER A 85 1.11 1.20 -26.76
C SER A 85 2.39 0.56 -26.22
N VAL A 86 3.16 1.25 -25.38
CA VAL A 86 4.43 0.75 -24.82
C VAL A 86 4.45 1.02 -23.32
N SER A 87 4.73 -0.01 -22.52
CA SER A 87 4.95 0.15 -21.08
C SER A 87 6.31 0.80 -20.80
N ARG A 88 6.36 1.68 -19.79
CA ARG A 88 7.62 2.23 -19.25
C ARG A 88 8.07 1.53 -17.97
N ILE A 89 7.21 0.70 -17.39
CA ILE A 89 7.62 -0.35 -16.44
C ILE A 89 7.92 -1.60 -17.27
N VAL A 90 9.18 -2.02 -17.29
CA VAL A 90 9.66 -3.07 -18.21
C VAL A 90 10.18 -4.27 -17.44
N PRO A 91 10.11 -5.50 -17.96
CA PRO A 91 10.65 -6.67 -17.25
C PRO A 91 12.17 -6.60 -17.11
N PHE A 92 12.84 -6.15 -18.17
CA PHE A 92 14.28 -5.93 -18.26
C PHE A 92 14.49 -4.61 -18.99
N ILE A 93 15.55 -3.88 -18.62
CA ILE A 93 15.94 -2.69 -19.36
C ILE A 93 16.19 -3.02 -20.84
N THR A 94 15.84 -2.10 -21.71
CA THR A 94 16.06 -2.20 -23.15
C THR A 94 17.56 -2.36 -23.42
N GLU A 95 17.95 -3.37 -24.19
CA GLU A 95 19.35 -3.66 -24.51
C GLU A 95 20.08 -2.42 -25.06
N GLY A 96 21.26 -2.15 -24.51
CA GLY A 96 22.07 -0.98 -24.84
C GLY A 96 21.76 0.28 -24.02
N SER A 97 20.68 0.28 -23.23
CA SER A 97 20.32 1.45 -22.41
C SER A 97 21.24 1.62 -21.20
N GLY A 98 21.45 2.87 -20.79
CA GLY A 98 22.29 3.24 -19.65
C GLY A 98 21.48 3.29 -18.36
N VAL A 99 21.89 2.52 -17.35
CA VAL A 99 21.30 2.64 -16.01
C VAL A 99 21.86 3.91 -15.36
N VAL A 100 20.99 4.91 -15.19
CA VAL A 100 21.34 6.19 -14.55
C VAL A 100 21.24 6.07 -13.05
N THR A 101 20.13 5.54 -12.53
CA THR A 101 19.95 5.29 -11.09
C THR A 101 19.94 3.80 -10.85
N SER A 102 20.92 3.33 -10.07
CA SER A 102 21.06 1.93 -9.73
C SER A 102 19.89 1.45 -8.88
N ARG A 103 19.57 0.16 -8.93
CA ARG A 103 18.51 -0.43 -8.08
C ARG A 103 18.70 -0.16 -6.58
N GLY A 104 19.95 0.02 -6.14
CA GLY A 104 20.29 0.30 -4.74
C GLY A 104 19.95 1.72 -4.29
N ASP A 105 19.89 2.67 -5.22
CA ASP A 105 19.63 4.08 -4.92
C ASP A 105 18.12 4.43 -4.97
N VAL A 106 17.28 3.60 -5.61
CA VAL A 106 15.85 3.90 -5.81
C VAL A 106 15.02 3.63 -4.56
N HIS A 107 14.24 4.63 -4.14
CA HIS A 107 13.28 4.50 -3.04
C HIS A 107 11.84 4.42 -3.53
N TYR A 108 11.36 5.45 -4.23
CA TYR A 108 9.98 5.56 -4.68
C TYR A 108 9.92 5.67 -6.20
N VAL A 109 9.02 4.89 -6.80
CA VAL A 109 8.63 5.01 -8.21
C VAL A 109 7.15 5.36 -8.25
N VAL A 110 6.79 6.44 -8.95
CA VAL A 110 5.43 6.96 -9.01
C VAL A 110 4.94 6.98 -10.45
N THR A 111 3.73 6.46 -10.65
CA THR A 111 2.98 6.56 -11.92
C THR A 111 1.57 7.09 -11.63
N GLU A 112 0.76 7.25 -12.66
CA GLU A 112 -0.67 7.56 -12.54
C GLU A 112 -1.49 6.45 -11.86
N TYR A 113 -0.90 5.27 -11.59
CA TYR A 113 -1.54 4.16 -10.89
C TYR A 113 -1.13 4.00 -9.43
N GLY A 114 -0.21 4.82 -8.92
CA GLY A 114 0.17 4.85 -7.51
C GLY A 114 1.67 4.93 -7.27
N ILE A 115 2.07 4.47 -6.08
CA ILE A 115 3.43 4.57 -5.55
C ILE A 115 3.98 3.18 -5.27
N ALA A 116 5.12 2.85 -5.86
CA ALA A 116 5.89 1.64 -5.57
C ALA A 116 7.06 1.98 -4.63
N THR A 117 7.15 1.30 -3.49
CA THR A 117 8.20 1.52 -2.49
C THR A 117 9.25 0.42 -2.56
N LEU A 118 10.46 0.74 -3.01
CA LEU A 118 11.49 -0.25 -3.35
C LEU A 118 12.65 -0.36 -2.34
N ARG A 119 12.83 0.64 -1.47
CA ARG A 119 13.90 0.61 -0.45
C ARG A 119 13.63 -0.51 0.55
N GLY A 120 14.64 -1.36 0.80
CA GLY A 120 14.54 -2.45 1.77
C GLY A 120 13.70 -3.65 1.32
N GLN A 121 13.22 -3.65 0.08
CA GLN A 121 12.46 -4.75 -0.52
C GLN A 121 13.36 -5.80 -1.18
N SER A 122 12.94 -7.06 -1.17
CA SER A 122 13.50 -8.12 -2.02
C SER A 122 13.13 -7.93 -3.50
N ILE A 123 13.83 -8.62 -4.41
CA ILE A 123 13.53 -8.56 -5.86
C ILE A 123 12.07 -8.95 -6.16
N ARG A 124 11.52 -9.94 -5.44
CA ARG A 124 10.11 -10.32 -5.55
C ARG A 124 9.18 -9.18 -5.19
N GLU A 125 9.39 -8.57 -4.03
CA GLU A 125 8.57 -7.45 -3.55
C GLU A 125 8.67 -6.26 -4.50
N ARG A 126 9.88 -5.92 -4.98
CA ARG A 126 10.10 -4.85 -5.97
C ARG A 126 9.34 -5.10 -7.27
N ALA A 127 9.41 -6.33 -7.78
CA ALA A 127 8.67 -6.70 -8.98
C ALA A 127 7.15 -6.55 -8.79
N LEU A 128 6.61 -7.03 -7.67
CA LEU A 128 5.18 -6.91 -7.38
C LEU A 128 4.73 -5.46 -7.18
N GLU A 129 5.52 -4.64 -6.47
CA GLU A 129 5.27 -3.20 -6.29
C GLU A 129 5.27 -2.45 -7.64
N LEU A 130 6.25 -2.73 -8.50
CA LEU A 130 6.36 -2.07 -9.81
C LEU A 130 5.27 -2.51 -10.79
N ILE A 131 4.93 -3.80 -10.81
CA ILE A 131 3.81 -4.32 -11.60
C ILE A 131 2.50 -3.66 -11.17
N GLN A 132 2.32 -3.42 -9.88
CA GLN A 132 1.11 -2.77 -9.36
C GLN A 132 0.95 -1.33 -9.87
N VAL A 133 2.03 -0.59 -10.04
CA VAL A 133 2.00 0.78 -10.58
C VAL A 133 2.15 0.83 -12.11
N ALA A 134 2.25 -0.32 -12.77
CA ALA A 134 2.18 -0.39 -14.23
C ALA A 134 0.74 -0.23 -14.74
N HIS A 135 0.60 0.14 -16.02
CA HIS A 135 -0.69 0.18 -16.68
C HIS A 135 -1.35 -1.21 -16.68
N PRO A 136 -2.66 -1.33 -16.38
CA PRO A 136 -3.39 -2.60 -16.29
C PRO A 136 -3.11 -3.56 -17.46
N ASP A 137 -3.14 -3.04 -18.70
CA ASP A 137 -2.91 -3.82 -19.93
C ASP A 137 -1.57 -4.57 -19.99
N PHE A 138 -0.54 -4.11 -19.28
CA PHE A 138 0.78 -4.74 -19.29
C PHE A 138 1.06 -5.60 -18.05
N ARG A 139 0.22 -5.55 -17.01
CA ARG A 139 0.53 -6.19 -15.72
C ARG A 139 0.63 -7.70 -15.83
N GLU A 140 -0.24 -8.35 -16.58
CA GLU A 140 -0.22 -9.79 -16.78
C GLU A 140 1.05 -10.24 -17.52
N GLN A 141 1.40 -9.52 -18.58
CA GLN A 141 2.63 -9.76 -19.33
C GLN A 141 3.86 -9.62 -18.43
N LEU A 142 3.97 -8.52 -17.68
CA LEU A 142 5.08 -8.28 -16.75
C LEU A 142 5.21 -9.39 -15.71
N LEU A 143 4.09 -9.84 -15.14
CA LEU A 143 4.05 -10.94 -14.19
C LEU A 143 4.53 -12.26 -14.80
N SER A 144 4.12 -12.55 -16.04
CA SER A 144 4.60 -13.74 -16.77
C SER A 144 6.13 -13.72 -16.93
N ARG A 145 6.70 -12.57 -17.32
CA ARG A 145 8.15 -12.43 -17.54
C ARG A 145 8.97 -12.66 -16.27
N VAL A 146 8.51 -12.21 -15.10
CA VAL A 146 9.25 -12.44 -13.84
C VAL A 146 9.08 -13.86 -13.29
N ARG A 147 8.02 -14.57 -13.67
CA ARG A 147 7.83 -15.98 -13.35
C ARG A 147 8.81 -16.86 -14.12
N GLU A 148 9.11 -16.53 -15.39
CA GLU A 148 10.16 -17.21 -16.16
C GLU A 148 11.53 -17.13 -15.48
N GLN A 149 11.77 -16.08 -14.70
CA GLN A 149 13.00 -15.87 -13.93
C GLN A 149 12.92 -16.42 -12.50
N TYR A 150 11.81 -17.08 -12.13
CA TYR A 150 11.55 -17.64 -10.79
C TYR A 150 11.55 -16.61 -9.64
N TRP A 151 11.36 -15.31 -9.93
CA TRP A 151 11.31 -14.27 -8.89
C TRP A 151 10.00 -14.31 -8.11
N VAL A 152 8.90 -14.53 -8.83
CA VAL A 152 7.53 -14.57 -8.30
C VAL A 152 6.96 -15.99 -8.45
N PRO A 153 6.32 -16.54 -7.40
CA PRO A 153 5.67 -17.85 -7.45
C PRO A 153 4.54 -17.94 -8.49
N GLN A 154 4.27 -19.15 -8.98
CA GLN A 154 3.21 -19.37 -9.99
C GLN A 154 1.80 -19.15 -9.42
N TYR A 155 1.59 -19.34 -8.12
CA TYR A 155 0.30 -19.12 -7.48
C TYR A 155 -0.08 -17.64 -7.35
N THR A 156 0.86 -16.71 -7.58
CA THR A 156 0.60 -15.27 -7.40
C THR A 156 -0.33 -14.77 -8.50
N LYS A 157 -1.63 -14.68 -8.25
CA LYS A 157 -2.59 -14.07 -9.20
C LYS A 157 -2.58 -12.54 -9.11
N GLN A 158 -3.09 -11.90 -10.16
CA GLN A 158 -3.40 -10.47 -10.16
C GLN A 158 -4.89 -10.28 -9.98
N GLU A 159 -5.23 -9.46 -9.01
CA GLU A 159 -6.59 -8.98 -8.79
C GLU A 159 -6.60 -7.46 -8.89
N PRO A 160 -7.76 -6.84 -9.15
CA PRO A 160 -7.91 -5.39 -9.08
C PRO A 160 -7.48 -4.86 -7.69
N THR A 161 -6.47 -4.00 -7.66
CA THR A 161 -5.88 -3.50 -6.40
C THR A 161 -6.40 -2.13 -5.96
N ARG A 162 -7.11 -1.42 -6.83
CA ARG A 162 -7.51 -0.02 -6.57
C ARG A 162 -8.78 0.07 -5.74
N VAL A 163 -8.81 1.05 -4.85
CA VAL A 163 -9.97 1.47 -4.05
C VAL A 163 -10.20 2.96 -4.28
N PRO A 164 -10.81 3.35 -5.42
CA PRO A 164 -11.00 4.76 -5.78
C PRO A 164 -11.77 5.57 -4.73
N GLU A 165 -12.57 4.90 -3.90
CA GLU A 165 -13.35 5.52 -2.82
C GLU A 165 -12.50 6.19 -1.73
N LEU A 166 -11.20 5.85 -1.67
CA LEU A 166 -10.20 6.47 -0.79
C LEU A 166 -9.64 7.79 -1.31
N GLY A 167 -9.88 8.14 -2.58
CA GLY A 167 -9.35 9.33 -3.24
C GLY A 167 -8.20 9.01 -4.21
N SER A 168 -7.59 10.05 -4.78
CA SER A 168 -6.60 9.92 -5.88
C SER A 168 -5.29 9.23 -5.50
N VAL A 169 -4.87 9.31 -4.23
CA VAL A 169 -3.60 8.75 -3.75
C VAL A 169 -3.82 7.42 -3.00
N GLU A 170 -5.09 7.03 -2.74
CA GLU A 170 -5.50 5.79 -2.05
C GLU A 170 -4.78 5.49 -0.71
N ILE A 171 -4.11 6.49 -0.13
CA ILE A 171 -3.40 6.43 1.14
C ILE A 171 -3.90 7.58 2.00
N LYS A 172 -4.35 7.29 3.22
CA LYS A 172 -4.77 8.29 4.21
C LYS A 172 -3.86 8.28 5.42
N LYS A 173 -3.36 9.45 5.79
CA LYS A 173 -2.63 9.66 7.05
C LYS A 173 -3.64 9.76 8.19
N ILE A 174 -3.47 8.97 9.24
CA ILE A 174 -4.37 8.89 10.39
C ILE A 174 -3.57 9.10 11.66
N ARG A 175 -4.04 9.99 12.53
CA ARG A 175 -3.51 10.13 13.89
C ARG A 175 -4.45 9.43 14.86
N LEU A 176 -3.89 8.58 15.72
CA LEU A 176 -4.68 7.79 16.68
C LEU A 176 -4.52 8.31 18.12
N SER A 177 -5.30 7.75 19.04
CA SER A 177 -5.33 8.19 20.45
C SER A 177 -4.01 7.94 21.20
N ASP A 178 -3.13 7.08 20.66
CA ASP A 178 -1.77 6.87 21.13
C ASP A 178 -0.80 8.01 20.74
N GLY A 179 -1.29 9.04 20.05
CA GLY A 179 -0.53 10.18 19.56
C GLY A 179 0.33 9.89 18.33
N GLN A 180 0.39 8.63 17.87
CA GLN A 180 1.18 8.19 16.73
C GLN A 180 0.41 8.39 15.42
N THR A 181 1.18 8.46 14.34
CA THR A 181 0.66 8.61 12.97
C THR A 181 0.81 7.29 12.22
N TYR A 182 -0.26 6.85 11.59
CA TYR A 182 -0.31 5.67 10.74
C TYR A 182 -0.79 6.04 9.34
N PHE A 183 -0.54 5.15 8.39
CA PHE A 183 -1.04 5.27 7.02
C PHE A 183 -2.03 4.14 6.75
N MET A 184 -3.27 4.50 6.43
CA MET A 184 -4.30 3.59 5.97
C MET A 184 -4.23 3.47 4.45
N ARG A 185 -4.18 2.23 3.95
CA ARG A 185 -4.19 1.94 2.51
C ARG A 185 -4.77 0.54 2.23
N PRO A 186 -5.12 0.22 0.97
CA PRO A 186 -5.47 -1.15 0.60
C PRO A 186 -4.28 -2.11 0.79
N LEU A 187 -4.58 -3.37 1.09
CA LEU A 187 -3.60 -4.45 1.05
C LEU A 187 -3.22 -4.77 -0.41
N HIS A 188 -1.94 -5.12 -0.59
CA HIS A 188 -1.36 -5.42 -1.90
C HIS A 188 -0.65 -6.77 -1.88
N SER A 189 -0.46 -7.39 -3.05
CA SER A 189 0.24 -8.68 -3.16
C SER A 189 1.68 -8.63 -2.65
N SER A 190 2.32 -7.46 -2.67
CA SER A 190 3.65 -7.23 -2.10
C SER A 190 3.67 -7.27 -0.57
N ASP A 191 2.51 -7.27 0.10
CA ASP A 191 2.40 -7.36 1.55
C ASP A 191 2.43 -8.80 2.07
N GLU A 192 2.60 -9.83 1.23
CA GLU A 192 2.62 -11.25 1.64
C GLU A 192 3.52 -11.46 2.86
N ARG A 193 4.77 -10.99 2.79
CA ARG A 193 5.75 -11.12 3.87
C ARG A 193 5.37 -10.30 5.10
N ARG A 194 4.91 -9.06 4.92
CA ARG A 194 4.47 -8.19 6.01
C ARG A 194 3.27 -8.78 6.74
N LEU A 195 2.35 -9.41 6.02
CA LEU A 195 1.20 -10.08 6.60
C LEU A 195 1.63 -11.34 7.36
N GLN A 196 2.61 -12.10 6.86
CA GLN A 196 3.21 -13.21 7.62
C GLN A 196 3.86 -12.73 8.91
N GLU A 197 4.69 -11.69 8.85
CA GLU A 197 5.35 -11.10 10.02
C GLU A 197 4.32 -10.54 11.02
N PHE A 198 3.27 -9.89 10.51
CA PHE A 198 2.12 -9.47 11.31
C PHE A 198 1.46 -10.67 11.99
N PHE A 199 1.12 -11.74 11.25
CA PHE A 199 0.52 -12.96 11.79
C PHE A 199 1.37 -13.56 12.93
N TYR A 200 2.68 -13.73 12.72
CA TYR A 200 3.58 -14.30 13.72
C TYR A 200 3.84 -13.39 14.92
N SER A 201 3.51 -12.10 14.83
CA SER A 201 3.59 -11.19 15.98
C SER A 201 2.44 -11.35 16.98
N HIS A 202 1.37 -12.08 16.62
CA HIS A 202 0.22 -12.27 17.49
C HIS A 202 0.41 -13.44 18.45
N ASN A 203 -0.26 -13.35 19.60
CA ASN A 203 -0.36 -14.45 20.55
C ASN A 203 -1.40 -15.50 20.09
N ALA A 204 -1.37 -16.68 20.72
CA ALA A 204 -2.24 -17.79 20.37
C ALA A 204 -3.74 -17.46 20.54
N GLU A 205 -4.08 -16.55 21.45
CA GLU A 205 -5.45 -16.10 21.71
C GLU A 205 -6.00 -15.31 20.52
N THR A 206 -5.27 -14.31 20.01
CA THR A 206 -5.69 -13.53 18.83
C THR A 206 -5.82 -14.40 17.58
N LEU A 207 -4.90 -15.36 17.42
CA LEU A 207 -4.97 -16.32 16.32
C LEU A 207 -6.21 -17.22 16.44
N MET A 208 -6.54 -17.67 17.65
CA MET A 208 -7.75 -18.45 17.92
C MET A 208 -9.01 -17.63 17.60
N LEU A 209 -9.07 -16.37 18.06
CA LEU A 209 -10.21 -15.47 17.83
C LEU A 209 -10.45 -15.21 16.34
N ARG A 210 -9.40 -15.24 15.50
CA ARG A 210 -9.50 -14.93 14.07
C ARG A 210 -9.66 -16.15 13.17
N TYR A 211 -8.92 -17.23 13.43
CA TYR A 211 -8.80 -18.36 12.50
C TYR A 211 -9.60 -19.59 12.95
N ARG A 212 -10.28 -19.55 14.10
CA ARG A 212 -11.08 -20.66 14.66
C ARG A 212 -10.27 -21.94 14.96
N HIS A 213 -8.94 -21.84 14.88
CA HIS A 213 -7.96 -22.86 15.25
C HIS A 213 -6.65 -22.15 15.57
N GLN A 214 -5.71 -22.81 16.25
CA GLN A 214 -4.33 -22.32 16.37
C GLN A 214 -3.54 -22.72 15.13
N PRO A 215 -3.38 -21.85 14.11
CA PRO A 215 -2.60 -22.20 12.94
C PRO A 215 -1.15 -22.21 13.39
N LYS A 216 -0.49 -23.36 13.34
CA LYS A 216 0.92 -23.46 13.75
C LYS A 216 1.84 -22.70 12.77
N GLN A 217 1.42 -22.52 11.53
CA GLN A 217 2.21 -21.89 10.46
C GLN A 217 1.33 -21.14 9.47
N MET A 218 1.83 -20.01 8.99
CA MET A 218 1.29 -19.27 7.86
C MET A 218 2.15 -19.56 6.62
N SER A 219 1.67 -20.43 5.72
CA SER A 219 2.34 -20.67 4.45
C SER A 219 2.31 -19.43 3.55
N ARG A 220 3.23 -19.34 2.60
CA ARG A 220 3.25 -18.21 1.64
C ARG A 220 2.00 -18.17 0.77
N GLU A 221 1.54 -19.33 0.31
CA GLU A 221 0.30 -19.45 -0.47
C GLU A 221 -0.93 -18.97 0.31
N LYS A 222 -1.00 -19.30 1.60
CA LYS A 222 -2.09 -18.83 2.45
C LYS A 222 -1.99 -17.31 2.64
N ALA A 223 -0.81 -16.78 2.96
CA ALA A 223 -0.62 -15.34 3.07
C ALA A 223 -0.97 -14.61 1.76
N HIS A 224 -0.54 -15.13 0.61
CA HIS A 224 -0.89 -14.62 -0.72
C HIS A 224 -2.40 -14.57 -0.92
N SER A 225 -3.13 -15.64 -0.58
CA SER A 225 -4.60 -15.66 -0.68
C SER A 225 -5.31 -14.61 0.19
N LEU A 226 -4.64 -14.13 1.24
CA LEU A 226 -5.19 -13.13 2.17
C LEU A 226 -4.88 -11.70 1.73
N VAL A 227 -3.76 -11.46 1.04
CA VAL A 227 -3.37 -10.15 0.51
C VAL A 227 -3.87 -9.89 -0.91
N ASN A 228 -4.05 -10.94 -1.70
CA ASN A 228 -4.53 -10.86 -3.08
C ASN A 228 -6.05 -10.85 -3.12
N VAL A 229 -6.61 -9.67 -2.89
CA VAL A 229 -8.06 -9.43 -2.79
C VAL A 229 -8.49 -8.65 -4.02
N ASP A 230 -9.61 -9.03 -4.64
CA ASP A 230 -10.29 -8.20 -5.63
C ASP A 230 -10.93 -7.01 -4.91
N GLN A 231 -10.20 -5.90 -4.86
CA GLN A 231 -10.58 -4.69 -4.14
C GLN A 231 -11.78 -3.98 -4.78
N ARG A 232 -12.24 -4.36 -5.99
CA ARG A 232 -13.46 -3.83 -6.60
C ARG A 232 -14.71 -4.42 -5.95
N ARG A 233 -14.66 -5.71 -5.63
CA ARG A 233 -15.78 -6.48 -5.08
C ARG A 233 -15.67 -6.60 -3.56
N ASP A 234 -14.56 -7.16 -3.10
CA ASP A 234 -14.22 -7.28 -1.69
C ASP A 234 -13.46 -6.03 -1.25
N LEU A 235 -13.02 -6.01 0.02
CA LEU A 235 -12.14 -4.96 0.52
C LEU A 235 -11.17 -5.51 1.55
N ALA A 236 -9.92 -5.08 1.46
CA ALA A 236 -8.91 -5.31 2.47
C ALA A 236 -8.09 -4.05 2.67
N LEU A 237 -8.19 -3.45 3.86
CA LEU A 237 -7.44 -2.27 4.28
C LEU A 237 -6.46 -2.63 5.39
N CYS A 238 -5.31 -1.97 5.41
CA CYS A 238 -4.34 -2.08 6.49
C CYS A 238 -3.96 -0.71 7.05
N LEU A 239 -3.57 -0.69 8.32
CA LEU A 239 -2.88 0.43 8.94
C LEU A 239 -1.39 0.08 9.05
N THR A 240 -0.56 0.96 8.51
CA THR A 240 0.89 0.78 8.47
C THR A 240 1.63 1.91 9.16
N GLU A 241 2.76 1.59 9.76
CA GLU A 241 3.73 2.54 10.28
C GLU A 241 5.04 2.38 9.52
N ARG A 242 5.73 3.50 9.26
CA ARG A 242 7.05 3.47 8.63
C ARG A 242 8.13 3.48 9.71
N GLN A 243 8.90 2.41 9.80
CA GLN A 243 10.09 2.31 10.64
C GLN A 243 11.34 2.33 9.75
N GLY A 244 11.92 3.51 9.56
CA GLY A 244 13.05 3.73 8.66
C GLY A 244 12.69 3.37 7.20
N PRO A 245 13.38 2.39 6.57
CA PRO A 245 13.04 1.93 5.22
C PRO A 245 11.90 0.91 5.18
N LYS A 246 11.50 0.32 6.32
CA LYS A 246 10.49 -0.73 6.38
C LYS A 246 9.12 -0.16 6.72
N GLN A 247 8.09 -0.81 6.18
CA GLN A 247 6.70 -0.60 6.59
C GLN A 247 6.24 -1.82 7.38
N GLU A 248 5.63 -1.60 8.53
CA GLU A 248 5.00 -2.64 9.35
C GLU A 248 3.48 -2.52 9.30
N ILE A 249 2.78 -3.65 9.30
CA ILE A 249 1.32 -3.71 9.43
C ILE A 249 0.98 -3.81 10.91
N HIS A 250 0.06 -2.96 11.38
CA HIS A 250 -0.42 -2.95 12.77
C HIS A 250 -1.88 -3.39 12.89
N ALA A 251 -2.66 -3.22 11.83
CA ALA A 251 -4.03 -3.67 11.78
C ALA A 251 -4.43 -4.01 10.34
N VAL A 252 -5.35 -4.97 10.21
CA VAL A 252 -5.97 -5.37 8.97
C VAL A 252 -7.48 -5.47 9.17
N GLY A 253 -8.24 -4.76 8.35
CA GLY A 253 -9.69 -4.84 8.25
C GLY A 253 -10.06 -5.38 6.88
N ARG A 254 -11.02 -6.31 6.84
CA ARG A 254 -11.50 -6.89 5.59
C ARG A 254 -13.01 -6.96 5.59
N TYR A 255 -13.60 -6.85 4.41
CA TYR A 255 -14.91 -7.45 4.17
C TYR A 255 -14.92 -8.31 2.91
N PHE A 256 -15.78 -9.33 2.93
CA PHE A 256 -16.10 -10.17 1.78
C PHE A 256 -17.53 -9.89 1.34
N TYR A 257 -17.74 -9.63 0.05
CA TYR A 257 -19.05 -9.30 -0.50
C TYR A 257 -19.78 -10.54 -1.02
N LEU A 258 -20.98 -10.75 -0.49
CA LEU A 258 -21.89 -11.84 -0.80
C LEU A 258 -23.02 -11.34 -1.70
N ASP A 259 -22.92 -11.64 -3.00
CA ASP A 259 -23.81 -11.08 -4.05
C ASP A 259 -25.28 -11.37 -3.82
N LYS A 260 -25.61 -12.60 -3.39
CA LYS A 260 -27.00 -13.07 -3.24
C LYS A 260 -27.80 -12.28 -2.21
N GLU A 261 -27.11 -11.78 -1.19
CA GLU A 261 -27.72 -11.13 -0.03
C GLU A 261 -27.46 -9.62 0.00
N ASN A 262 -26.67 -9.11 -0.96
CA ASN A 262 -26.10 -7.75 -0.94
C ASN A 262 -25.53 -7.42 0.46
N LEU A 263 -24.66 -8.31 0.93
CA LEU A 263 -24.17 -8.37 2.29
C LEU A 263 -22.64 -8.39 2.30
N ALA A 264 -22.00 -7.59 3.15
CA ALA A 264 -20.57 -7.63 3.36
C ALA A 264 -20.23 -8.22 4.74
N GLU A 265 -19.52 -9.35 4.77
CA GLU A 265 -19.02 -9.94 6.01
C GLU A 265 -17.70 -9.28 6.43
N VAL A 266 -17.67 -8.66 7.61
CA VAL A 266 -16.58 -7.83 8.09
C VAL A 266 -15.77 -8.55 9.17
N ALA A 267 -14.44 -8.47 9.07
CA ALA A 267 -13.56 -9.04 10.07
C ALA A 267 -12.25 -8.24 10.22
N PHE A 268 -11.77 -8.09 11.46
CA PHE A 268 -10.55 -7.33 11.81
C PHE A 268 -9.49 -8.18 12.51
N VAL A 269 -8.24 -7.71 12.43
CA VAL A 269 -7.13 -8.14 13.29
C VAL A 269 -6.32 -6.91 13.63
N VAL A 270 -6.02 -6.70 14.91
CA VAL A 270 -5.19 -5.60 15.41
C VAL A 270 -4.13 -6.17 16.34
N ARG A 271 -2.89 -5.69 16.19
CA ARG A 271 -1.76 -6.06 17.05
C ARG A 271 -2.12 -5.80 18.52
N GLU A 272 -1.78 -6.73 19.40
CA GLU A 272 -2.15 -6.68 20.82
C GLU A 272 -1.64 -5.42 21.50
N THR A 273 -0.39 -5.03 21.19
CA THR A 273 0.27 -3.82 21.70
C THR A 273 -0.39 -2.52 21.26
N LYS A 274 -1.32 -2.58 20.29
CA LYS A 274 -2.06 -1.44 19.76
C LYS A 274 -3.57 -1.55 20.01
N ARG A 275 -4.04 -2.50 20.82
CA ARG A 275 -5.46 -2.56 21.22
C ARG A 275 -5.84 -1.31 22.03
N GLY A 276 -7.08 -0.87 21.88
CA GLY A 276 -7.58 0.36 22.53
C GLY A 276 -7.13 1.67 21.89
N SER A 277 -6.29 1.65 20.84
CA SER A 277 -5.84 2.85 20.11
C SER A 277 -6.84 3.40 19.08
N GLY A 278 -7.97 2.72 18.87
CA GLY A 278 -8.97 3.08 17.86
C GLY A 278 -8.70 2.55 16.44
N MET A 279 -7.65 1.74 16.21
CA MET A 279 -7.34 1.16 14.90
C MET A 279 -8.52 0.39 14.25
N ALA A 280 -9.17 -0.50 15.02
CA ALA A 280 -10.32 -1.26 14.53
C ALA A 280 -11.50 -0.33 14.18
N THR A 281 -11.72 0.69 15.00
CA THR A 281 -12.75 1.71 14.81
C THR A 281 -12.55 2.48 13.51
N VAL A 282 -11.33 2.99 13.27
CA VAL A 282 -11.00 3.70 12.03
C VAL A 282 -11.20 2.83 10.80
N LEU A 283 -10.73 1.58 10.86
CA LEU A 283 -10.91 0.63 9.76
C LEU A 283 -12.40 0.33 9.52
N LEU A 284 -13.19 0.12 10.57
CA LEU A 284 -14.63 -0.13 10.46
C LEU A 284 -15.35 1.06 9.81
N CYS A 285 -15.11 2.27 10.30
CA CYS A 285 -15.68 3.49 9.73
C CYS A 285 -15.37 3.62 8.24
N GLN A 286 -14.10 3.41 7.87
CA GLN A 286 -13.70 3.54 6.48
C GLN A 286 -14.33 2.47 5.59
N MET A 287 -14.39 1.22 6.07
CA MET A 287 -15.05 0.14 5.33
C MET A 287 -16.55 0.38 5.16
N MET A 288 -17.24 0.91 6.18
CA MET A 288 -18.64 1.31 6.08
C MET A 288 -18.85 2.40 5.01
N LYS A 289 -18.02 3.46 5.01
CA LYS A 289 -18.05 4.51 3.97
C LYS A 289 -17.89 3.94 2.57
N ILE A 290 -16.93 3.03 2.39
CA ILE A 290 -16.68 2.39 1.08
C ILE A 290 -17.85 1.50 0.69
N ALA A 291 -18.37 0.69 1.61
CA ALA A 291 -19.53 -0.18 1.40
C ALA A 291 -20.78 0.62 0.99
N GLN A 292 -21.04 1.75 1.66
CA GLN A 292 -22.13 2.68 1.30
C GLN A 292 -21.96 3.25 -0.11
N LYS A 293 -20.76 3.74 -0.46
CA LYS A 293 -20.46 4.24 -1.81
C LYS A 293 -20.61 3.17 -2.89
N ARG A 294 -20.40 1.90 -2.53
CA ARG A 294 -20.59 0.73 -3.40
C ARG A 294 -22.03 0.21 -3.44
N GLY A 295 -22.95 0.79 -2.67
CA GLY A 295 -24.35 0.34 -2.61
C GLY A 295 -24.55 -0.99 -1.89
N VAL A 296 -23.64 -1.37 -1.00
CA VAL A 296 -23.80 -2.55 -0.14
C VAL A 296 -24.97 -2.30 0.82
N ALA A 297 -25.95 -3.20 0.86
CA ALA A 297 -27.16 -3.00 1.65
C ALA A 297 -26.94 -3.26 3.15
N LYS A 298 -26.14 -4.27 3.49
CA LYS A 298 -25.93 -4.71 4.87
C LYS A 298 -24.48 -5.09 5.14
N MET A 299 -24.03 -4.90 6.37
CA MET A 299 -22.77 -5.43 6.88
C MET A 299 -23.04 -6.40 8.03
N LEU A 300 -22.32 -7.51 8.04
CA LEU A 300 -22.45 -8.55 9.05
C LEU A 300 -21.08 -8.87 9.65
N ALA A 301 -21.05 -9.19 10.94
CA ALA A 301 -19.85 -9.63 11.63
C ALA A 301 -20.14 -10.84 12.51
N TYR A 302 -19.25 -11.82 12.47
CA TYR A 302 -19.20 -12.93 13.41
C TYR A 302 -18.16 -12.62 14.47
N VAL A 303 -18.59 -12.46 15.72
CA VAL A 303 -17.72 -12.12 16.84
C VAL A 303 -17.89 -13.17 17.92
N ARG A 304 -16.79 -13.70 18.46
CA ARG A 304 -16.88 -14.61 19.60
C ARG A 304 -17.48 -13.93 20.82
N ARG A 305 -18.31 -14.65 21.56
CA ARG A 305 -19.09 -14.16 22.70
C ARG A 305 -18.20 -13.65 23.85
N ASP A 306 -16.97 -14.13 23.94
CA ASP A 306 -15.95 -13.72 24.92
C ASP A 306 -15.23 -12.40 24.54
N ASN A 307 -15.30 -11.95 23.28
CA ASN A 307 -14.62 -10.76 22.80
C ASN A 307 -15.46 -9.48 23.00
N GLN A 308 -15.64 -9.10 24.27
CA GLN A 308 -16.46 -7.94 24.66
C GLN A 308 -15.99 -6.62 24.01
N ALA A 309 -14.69 -6.45 23.80
CA ALA A 309 -14.14 -5.27 23.15
C ALA A 309 -14.64 -5.11 21.70
N MET A 310 -14.64 -6.20 20.91
CA MET A 310 -15.14 -6.16 19.54
C MET A 310 -16.67 -6.04 19.48
N LEU A 311 -17.40 -6.71 20.38
CA LEU A 311 -18.86 -6.55 20.47
C LEU A 311 -19.23 -5.09 20.71
N HIS A 312 -18.56 -4.43 21.66
CA HIS A 312 -18.79 -3.03 21.97
C HIS A 312 -18.46 -2.10 20.80
N ILE A 313 -17.38 -2.38 20.05
CA ILE A 313 -17.07 -1.61 18.84
C ILE A 313 -18.23 -1.70 17.85
N PHE A 314 -18.70 -2.89 17.50
CA PHE A 314 -19.78 -3.02 16.52
C PHE A 314 -21.10 -2.41 17.01
N GLU A 315 -21.45 -2.60 18.27
CA GLU A 315 -22.67 -2.03 18.87
C GLU A 315 -22.65 -0.49 18.88
N ASN A 316 -21.49 0.13 19.13
CA ASN A 316 -21.32 1.59 19.05
C ASN A 316 -21.49 2.14 17.63
N TYR A 317 -21.37 1.29 16.62
CA TYR A 317 -21.65 1.61 15.23
C TYR A 317 -22.93 0.91 14.78
N ASP A 318 -23.97 0.89 15.59
CA ASP A 318 -25.34 0.48 15.23
C ASP A 318 -25.47 -0.94 14.64
N PHE A 319 -24.50 -1.84 14.88
CA PHE A 319 -24.70 -3.25 14.58
C PHE A 319 -25.58 -3.87 15.66
N VAL A 320 -26.68 -4.48 15.23
CA VAL A 320 -27.65 -5.12 16.11
C VAL A 320 -27.41 -6.62 16.14
N ARG A 321 -27.41 -7.19 17.35
CA ARG A 321 -27.28 -8.65 17.54
C ARG A 321 -28.42 -9.38 16.85
N GLN A 322 -28.09 -10.39 16.08
CA GLN A 322 -29.03 -11.27 15.40
C GLN A 322 -29.20 -12.59 16.19
N PRO A 323 -30.38 -13.23 16.10
CA PRO A 323 -30.54 -14.60 16.58
C PRO A 323 -29.52 -15.52 15.89
N SER A 324 -28.85 -16.37 16.66
CA SER A 324 -27.88 -17.34 16.15
C SER A 324 -27.93 -18.60 17.01
N ASP A 325 -27.86 -19.76 16.36
CA ASP A 325 -27.79 -21.06 17.01
C ASP A 325 -26.40 -21.34 17.61
N SER A 326 -25.41 -20.50 17.31
CA SER A 326 -24.05 -20.63 17.84
C SER A 326 -23.98 -20.17 19.30
N LEU A 327 -23.59 -21.09 20.18
CA LEU A 327 -23.31 -20.76 21.59
C LEU A 327 -22.00 -19.97 21.74
N GLU A 328 -21.06 -20.11 20.80
CA GLU A 328 -19.73 -19.49 20.88
C GLU A 328 -19.65 -18.12 20.21
N GLU A 329 -20.50 -17.83 19.22
CA GLU A 329 -20.45 -16.62 18.41
C GLU A 329 -21.74 -15.80 18.53
N VAL A 330 -21.59 -14.47 18.49
CA VAL A 330 -22.65 -13.49 18.35
C VAL A 330 -22.59 -12.96 16.93
N VAL A 331 -23.72 -13.04 16.23
CA VAL A 331 -23.88 -12.45 14.90
C VAL A 331 -24.38 -11.03 15.07
N LEU A 332 -23.69 -10.08 14.45
CA LEU A 332 -23.99 -8.65 14.50
C LEU A 332 -24.27 -8.16 13.08
N CYS A 333 -25.36 -7.43 12.86
CA CYS A 333 -25.75 -6.95 11.53
C CYS A 333 -26.16 -5.49 11.59
N ARG A 334 -25.67 -4.70 10.62
CA ARG A 334 -26.09 -3.31 10.37
C ARG A 334 -26.63 -3.20 8.96
N THR A 335 -27.77 -2.52 8.80
CA THR A 335 -28.23 -2.06 7.48
C THR A 335 -27.54 -0.74 7.18
N LEU A 336 -26.97 -0.61 5.98
CA LEU A 336 -26.35 0.62 5.53
C LEU A 336 -27.39 1.47 4.80
N GLU A 337 -27.77 2.59 5.40
CA GLU A 337 -28.63 3.57 4.74
C GLU A 337 -27.80 4.51 3.86
N SER A 338 -28.40 5.04 2.79
CA SER A 338 -27.74 5.95 1.84
C SER A 338 -27.31 7.29 2.44
N THR A 339 -27.72 7.60 3.67
CA THR A 339 -27.59 8.92 4.32
C THR A 339 -27.10 8.83 5.77
N ASP A 340 -26.23 7.87 6.07
CA ASP A 340 -25.66 7.70 7.41
C ASP A 340 -24.66 8.82 7.76
N GLN A 341 -25.16 9.85 8.45
CA GLN A 341 -24.40 11.03 8.93
C GLN A 341 -23.32 10.68 9.97
N ASN A 342 -23.40 9.51 10.63
CA ASN A 342 -22.39 9.05 11.58
C ASN A 342 -21.02 8.74 10.96
N SER A 343 -20.92 8.75 9.63
CA SER A 343 -19.65 8.54 8.94
C SER A 343 -18.74 9.79 8.95
N GLU A 344 -19.26 11.00 9.14
CA GLU A 344 -18.46 12.23 9.03
C GLU A 344 -17.63 12.57 10.29
N LEU A 345 -17.95 11.99 11.45
CA LEU A 345 -17.52 12.51 12.76
C LEU A 345 -16.12 12.10 13.28
N ILE A 346 -15.30 11.32 12.55
CA ILE A 346 -14.05 10.77 13.13
C ILE A 346 -12.80 10.94 12.24
N CYS A 347 -12.91 11.62 11.10
CA CYS A 347 -11.73 11.91 10.29
C CYS A 347 -11.72 13.38 9.90
N GLU A 348 -11.44 14.26 10.87
CA GLU A 348 -10.93 15.58 10.54
C GLU A 348 -9.62 15.37 9.77
N GLU A 349 -9.68 15.67 8.47
CA GLU A 349 -8.53 15.77 7.59
C GLU A 349 -7.83 17.10 7.94
N GLU A 350 -6.72 17.04 8.69
CA GLU A 350 -5.72 18.12 8.73
C GLU A 350 -4.62 17.89 7.68
#